data_AF-A0AA42NXR4-F1
#
_entry.id   AF-A0AA42NXR4-F1
#
_cell.length_a   1.000
_cell.length_b   1.000
_cell.length_c   1.000
_cell.angle_alpha   90.00
_cell.angle_beta   90.00
_cell.angle_gamma   90.00
#
_symmetry.space_group_name_H-M   'P 1'
#
loop_
_entity.id
_entity.type
_entity.pdbx_description
1 polymer ?
#
loop_
_entity_poly.entity_id
_entity_poly.type
_entity_poly.pdbx_seq_one_letter_code
_entity_poly.pdbx_strand_id
1 'polypeptide(L)' 'MHAIELPVEIDSNHQIHVQLPENIKAKKARIIVMYETEKVETRPVYGSGKGLMRIADDFDEPLDELKDYME' A
#
# COMPACT_ATOMS: atom_id res chain seq x y z
N MET A 1 6.73 23.00 28.37
CA MET A 1 5.64 22.88 27.38
C MET A 1 4.67 21.84 27.91
N HIS A 2 3.37 22.07 27.82
CA HIS A 2 2.36 21.11 28.26
C HIS A 2 1.67 20.52 27.03
N ALA A 3 1.43 19.20 27.04
CA ALA A 3 0.70 18.50 26.00
C ALA A 3 -0.70 18.15 26.53
N ILE A 4 -1.70 18.27 25.66
CA ILE A 4 -3.06 17.80 25.90
C ILE A 4 -3.43 16.86 24.76
N GLU A 5 -4.10 15.77 25.10
CA GLU A 5 -4.69 14.86 24.12
C GLU A 5 -6.16 15.25 23.94
N LEU A 6 -6.57 15.44 22.68
CA LEU A 6 -7.96 15.73 22.32
C LEU A 6 -8.41 14.58 21.41
N PRO A 7 -9.40 13.77 21.83
CA PRO A 7 -9.94 12.73 20.96
C PRO A 7 -10.62 13.42 19.76
N VAL A 8 -10.25 13.03 18.55
CA VAL A 8 -10.75 13.60 17.31
C VAL A 8 -10.95 12.50 16.28
N GLU A 9 -12.01 12.64 15.48
CA GLU A 9 -12.29 11.74 14.36
C GLU A 9 -11.91 12.42 13.04
N ILE A 10 -11.50 11.59 12.07
CA ILE A 10 -11.28 12.04 10.69
C ILE A 10 -12.63 11.97 9.97
N ASP A 11 -13.10 13.10 9.45
CA ASP A 11 -14.36 13.16 8.72
C ASP A 11 -14.25 12.53 7.31
N SER A 12 -15.38 12.42 6.60
CA SER A 12 -15.43 11.88 5.24
C SER A 12 -14.63 12.69 4.21
N ASN A 13 -14.25 13.93 4.54
CA ASN A 13 -13.43 14.80 3.71
C ASN A 13 -11.95 14.74 4.11
N HIS A 14 -11.55 13.79 4.97
CA HIS A 14 -10.20 13.62 5.49
C HIS A 14 -9.72 14.81 6.33
N GLN A 15 -10.62 15.48 7.05
CA GLN A 15 -10.30 16.62 7.90
C GLN A 15 -10.37 16.24 9.39
N ILE A 16 -9.55 16.91 10.19
CA ILE A 16 -9.54 16.80 11.65
C ILE A 16 -10.01 18.13 12.23
N HIS A 17 -11.15 18.11 12.94
CA HIS A 17 -11.69 19.29 13.62
C HIS A 17 -11.27 19.27 15.09
N VAL A 18 -10.38 20.18 15.48
CA VAL A 18 -9.90 20.31 16.87
C VAL A 18 -10.49 21.57 17.49
N GLN A 19 -11.28 21.43 18.54
CA GLN A 19 -11.78 22.55 19.33
C GLN A 19 -11.10 22.59 20.69
N LEU A 20 -10.44 23.70 21.00
CA LEU A 20 -9.84 23.90 22.31
C LEU A 20 -10.92 24.23 23.35
N PRO A 21 -10.89 23.64 24.55
CA PRO A 21 -11.81 24.00 25.62
C PRO A 21 -11.59 25.44 26.09
N GLU A 22 -12.67 26.08 26.55
CA GLU A 22 -12.70 27.52 26.90
C GLU A 22 -11.71 27.92 28.02
N ASN A 23 -11.24 26.95 28.80
CA ASN A 23 -10.29 27.17 29.89
C ASN A 23 -8.83 27.39 29.40
N ILE A 24 -8.54 27.18 28.12
CA ILE A 24 -7.20 27.37 27.55
C ILE A 24 -7.06 28.79 27.01
N LYS A 25 -6.15 29.56 27.63
CA LYS A 25 -5.82 30.92 27.18
C LYS A 25 -5.05 30.88 25.86
N ALA A 26 -5.36 31.82 24.95
CA ALA A 26 -4.69 31.97 23.67
C ALA A 26 -3.17 32.10 23.82
N LYS A 27 -2.43 31.10 23.34
CA LYS A 27 -0.97 31.01 23.33
C LYS A 27 -0.52 30.27 22.08
N LYS A 28 0.79 30.32 21.76
CA LYS A 28 1.37 29.50 20.69
C LYS A 28 1.19 28.02 21.01
N ALA A 29 0.60 27.27 20.08
CA ALA A 29 0.39 25.82 20.16
C ALA A 29 0.91 25.14 18.89
N ARG A 30 1.18 23.83 18.96
CA ARG A 30 1.56 22.96 17.83
C ARG A 30 0.63 21.75 17.85
N ILE A 31 0.14 21.35 16.68
CA ILE A 31 -0.63 20.11 16.49
C ILE A 31 0.33 19.04 15.96
N ILE A 32 0.30 17.85 16.56
CA ILE A 32 1.01 16.66 16.09
C ILE A 32 -0.06 15.62 15.82
N VAL A 33 -0.19 15.19 14.57
CA VAL A 33 -1.17 14.18 14.15
C VAL A 33 -0.45 12.85 13.98
N MET A 34 -0.91 11.84 14.70
CA MET A 34 -0.49 10.46 14.54
C MET A 34 -1.72 9.67 14.10
N TYR A 35 -1.63 8.97 12.99
CA TYR A 35 -2.69 8.10 12.51
C TYR A 35 -2.09 6.77 12.09
N GLU A 36 -2.83 5.70 12.33
CA GLU A 36 -2.45 4.38 11.86
C GLU A 36 -2.82 4.28 10.38
N THR A 37 -1.86 3.86 9.57
CA THR A 37 -2.14 3.45 8.20
C THR A 37 -2.44 1.96 8.23
N GLU A 38 -3.53 1.54 7.58
CA GLU A 38 -3.73 0.12 7.34
C GLU A 38 -2.53 -0.38 6.52
N LYS A 39 -1.86 -1.42 7.03
CA LYS A 39 -0.83 -2.11 6.24
C LYS A 39 -1.54 -2.81 5.10
N VAL A 40 -1.54 -2.18 3.93
CA VAL A 40 -1.91 -2.86 2.69
C VAL A 40 -0.86 -3.95 2.48
N GLU A 41 -1.24 -5.22 2.63
CA GLU A 41 -0.37 -6.34 2.28
C GLU A 41 -0.13 -6.30 0.78
N THR A 42 1.05 -5.82 0.39
CA THR A 42 1.45 -5.81 -1.01
C THR A 42 1.80 -7.22 -1.42
N ARG A 43 1.07 -7.76 -2.40
CA ARG A 43 1.41 -9.05 -3.01
C ARG A 43 2.72 -8.89 -3.79
N PRO A 44 3.61 -9.90 -3.80
CA PRO A 44 4.78 -9.89 -4.66
C PRO A 44 4.35 -9.69 -6.12
N VAL A 45 4.84 -8.62 -6.75
CA VAL A 45 4.55 -8.30 -8.16
C VAL A 45 5.17 -9.35 -9.08
N TYR A 46 6.31 -9.89 -8.68
CA TYR A 46 7.05 -10.93 -9.41
C TYR A 46 6.93 -12.29 -8.73
N GLY A 47 6.97 -13.36 -9.54
CA GLY A 47 6.94 -14.73 -9.02
C GLY A 47 5.58 -15.19 -8.49
N SER A 48 4.53 -14.37 -8.62
CA SER A 48 3.15 -14.72 -8.26
C SER A 48 2.62 -15.94 -9.01
N GLY A 49 3.13 -16.20 -10.22
CA GLY A 49 2.81 -17.38 -11.03
C GLY A 49 3.80 -18.53 -10.93
N LYS A 50 4.77 -18.49 -10.00
CA LYS A 50 5.79 -19.55 -9.89
C LYS A 50 5.12 -20.88 -9.57
N GLY A 51 5.33 -21.88 -10.43
CA GLY A 51 4.77 -23.22 -10.27
C GLY A 51 3.34 -23.41 -10.82
N LEU A 52 2.74 -22.37 -11.41
CA LEU A 52 1.41 -22.49 -12.06
C LEU A 52 1.48 -23.08 -13.47
N MET A 53 2.66 -23.11 -14.08
CA MET A 53 2.88 -23.67 -15.42
C MET A 53 4.05 -24.62 -15.38
N ARG A 54 3.90 -25.76 -16.06
CA ARG A 54 4.96 -26.72 -16.31
C ARG A 54 5.37 -26.58 -17.78
N ILE A 55 6.64 -26.23 -17.99
CA ILE A 55 7.25 -26.27 -19.31
C ILE A 55 7.66 -27.73 -19.57
N ALA A 56 7.39 -28.24 -20.76
CA ALA A 56 7.81 -29.57 -21.17
C ALA A 56 9.34 -29.60 -21.36
N ASP A 57 9.97 -30.75 -21.11
CA ASP A 57 11.44 -30.87 -21.12
C ASP A 57 12.03 -30.66 -22.53
N ASP A 58 11.19 -30.78 -23.57
CA ASP A 58 11.48 -30.64 -24.99
C ASP A 58 11.09 -29.26 -25.57
N PHE A 59 10.76 -28.27 -24.73
CA PHE A 59 10.27 -26.96 -25.19
C PHE A 59 11.24 -26.23 -26.14
N ASP A 60 12.54 -26.42 -25.95
CA ASP A 60 13.58 -25.81 -26.79
C ASP A 60 13.92 -26.65 -28.04
N GLU A 61 13.31 -27.83 -28.21
CA GLU A 61 13.56 -28.69 -29.36
C GLU A 61 12.92 -28.11 -30.64
N PRO A 62 13.59 -28.24 -31.80
CA PRO A 62 13.06 -27.73 -33.05
C PRO A 62 11.79 -28.49 -33.45
N LEU A 63 10.71 -27.74 -33.67
CA LEU A 63 9.46 -28.30 -34.17
C LEU A 63 9.69 -28.95 -35.54
N ASP A 64 9.34 -30.23 -35.68
CA ASP A 64 9.50 -30.97 -36.93
C ASP A 64 8.75 -30.29 -38.09
N GLU A 65 7.56 -29.73 -37.82
CA GLU A 65 6.76 -28.96 -38.78
C GLU A 65 7.45 -27.67 -39.27
N LEU A 66 8.41 -27.13 -38.50
CA LEU A 66 9.18 -25.94 -38.89
C LEU A 66 10.35 -26.29 -39.83
N LYS A 67 10.86 -27.54 -39.77
CA LYS A 67 11.99 -28.00 -40.61
C LYS A 67 11.59 -28.02 -42.08
N ASP A 68 10.39 -28.53 -42.38
CA ASP A 68 9.84 -28.57 -43.74
C ASP A 68 9.56 -27.17 -44.33
N TYR A 69 9.45 -26.14 -43.49
CA TYR A 69 9.24 -24.75 -43.90
C TYR A 69 10.55 -23.97 -44.15
N MET A 70 11.69 -24.51 -43.72
CA MET A 70 13.00 -23.86 -43.84
C MET A 70 13.85 -24.39 -45.01
N GLU A 71 13.34 -25.35 -45.78
CA GLU A 71 13.94 -25.92 -46.99
C GLU A 71 13.50 -25.17 -48.27
#